data_AF-A0A7R9G8S2-F1
#
_entry.id   AF-A0A7R9G8S2-F1
#
_cell.length_a   1.000
_cell.length_b   1.000
_cell.length_c   1.000
_cell.angle_alpha   90.00
_cell.angle_beta   90.00
_cell.angle_gamma   90.00
#
_symmetry.space_group_name_H-M   'P 1'
#
loop_
_entity.id
_entity.type
_entity.pdbx_description
1 polymer ?
#
loop_
_entity_poly.entity_id
_entity_poly.type
_entity_poly.pdbx_seq_one_letter_code
_entity_poly.pdbx_strand_id
1 'polypeptide(L)'
;MNKVGAVDKSVVELGLLTEKVKAADVFTRGSAYDKRVGTKNFPGISLGYVTPWNSHGYDVAKLFSAKFSFVSPVWLQVACGSNGKYVLKGQHDVDAGWVELLHQRGKKHKLKVVPRILIDKWKSDDFVKLFGNREEQADFITTMKNGLSLHKMDGIVLEIWRQAPPSLKDDLVTFLVNFGRSMQKDNYMVILAIPPTPSSQSGPGSFSKSDFEKLRYSFDAFSIMTYDYSSPINPGPNSPVGWAESCVRNLCPDELGKDCRDKLLMGINFYGYDYTPTGGGPILGSQLLQILGTVKAKVTYDDNSMEHFFEYRTREGKHTVFYPTIWSLSQRLELAKNLGVGIAIWELGQGMDYFYDLLKQFVDVVQLLMERGVSIRMTILCVIGVGTGLFGDRHRVTHIPQLIALLSTSWNHRGSKSQMILPA
;
A
#
# COMPACT_ATOMS: atom_id res chain seq x y z
N MET A 1 10.84 25.52 7.69
CA MET A 1 9.69 24.69 7.26
C MET A 1 8.57 24.89 8.26
N ASN A 2 7.36 25.24 7.80
CA ASN A 2 6.20 25.44 8.67
C ASN A 2 5.77 24.09 9.27
N LYS A 3 6.13 23.83 10.52
CA LYS A 3 5.65 22.67 11.28
C LYS A 3 4.23 22.94 11.76
N VAL A 4 3.25 22.66 10.90
CA VAL A 4 1.82 22.87 11.23
C VAL A 4 1.29 21.77 12.14
N GLY A 5 1.79 20.52 12.04
CA GLY A 5 1.46 19.43 12.97
C GLY A 5 -0.04 19.09 13.02
N ALA A 6 -0.55 18.76 14.20
CA ALA A 6 -1.95 18.40 14.37
C ALA A 6 -2.89 19.60 14.11
N VAL A 7 -3.93 19.40 13.29
CA VAL A 7 -4.96 20.39 12.94
C VAL A 7 -6.38 19.84 13.16
N ASP A 8 -7.35 20.75 13.22
CA ASP A 8 -8.77 20.39 13.46
C ASP A 8 -9.49 19.85 12.21
N LYS A 9 -9.00 20.17 11.02
CA LYS A 9 -9.64 19.84 9.74
C LYS A 9 -8.85 18.77 9.01
N SER A 10 -9.56 17.77 8.48
CA SER A 10 -8.98 16.75 7.60
C SER A 10 -8.63 17.30 6.22
N VAL A 11 -7.84 16.54 5.45
CA VAL A 11 -7.58 16.82 4.03
C VAL A 11 -8.83 17.01 3.18
N VAL A 12 -9.95 16.34 3.51
CA VAL A 12 -11.23 16.48 2.80
C VAL A 12 -11.94 17.78 3.18
N GLU A 13 -11.99 18.10 4.47
CA GLU A 13 -12.56 19.36 5.00
C GLU A 13 -11.78 20.59 4.51
N LEU A 14 -10.49 20.41 4.22
CA LEU A 14 -9.60 21.41 3.63
C LEU A 14 -9.68 21.49 2.09
N GLY A 15 -10.44 20.59 1.44
CA GLY A 15 -10.57 20.56 -0.03
C GLY A 15 -9.30 20.08 -0.76
N LEU A 16 -8.40 19.39 -0.08
CA LEU A 16 -7.13 18.87 -0.64
C LEU A 16 -7.30 17.56 -1.39
N LEU A 17 -8.43 16.87 -1.20
CA LEU A 17 -8.84 15.74 -2.03
C LEU A 17 -9.36 16.26 -3.38
N THR A 18 -8.44 16.58 -4.29
CA THR A 18 -8.74 17.14 -5.61
C THR A 18 -7.69 16.75 -6.64
N GLU A 19 -8.14 16.50 -7.87
CA GLU A 19 -7.27 16.29 -9.03
C GLU A 19 -6.41 17.53 -9.35
N LYS A 20 -6.94 18.75 -9.11
CA LYS A 20 -6.26 20.02 -9.39
C LYS A 20 -5.33 20.43 -8.24
N VAL A 21 -4.34 19.58 -7.98
CA VAL A 21 -3.37 19.77 -6.90
C VAL A 21 -2.56 21.06 -7.11
N LYS A 22 -2.43 21.87 -6.06
CA LYS A 22 -1.58 23.06 -6.06
C LYS A 22 -0.31 22.79 -5.27
N ALA A 23 0.85 23.11 -5.85
CA ALA A 23 2.15 23.02 -5.19
C ALA A 23 2.19 23.78 -3.85
N ALA A 24 1.52 24.94 -3.78
CA ALA A 24 1.44 25.74 -2.56
C ALA A 24 0.69 25.02 -1.42
N ASP A 25 -0.38 24.28 -1.73
CA ASP A 25 -1.12 23.53 -0.71
C ASP A 25 -0.28 22.36 -0.18
N VAL A 26 0.43 21.64 -1.08
CA VAL A 26 1.39 20.60 -0.70
C VAL A 26 2.48 21.19 0.19
N PHE A 27 3.10 22.30 -0.22
CA PHE A 27 4.18 22.95 0.52
C PHE A 27 3.76 23.43 1.92
N THR A 28 2.58 24.02 2.03
CA THR A 28 2.11 24.63 3.29
C THR A 28 1.44 23.65 4.24
N ARG A 29 0.91 22.52 3.73
CA ARG A 29 0.07 21.60 4.51
C ARG A 29 0.58 20.16 4.58
N GLY A 30 1.64 19.80 3.85
CA GLY A 30 2.15 18.41 3.84
C GLY A 30 2.49 17.85 5.23
N SER A 31 2.96 18.70 6.15
CA SER A 31 3.26 18.31 7.54
C SER A 31 2.08 18.51 8.50
N ALA A 32 0.90 18.88 8.02
CA ALA A 32 -0.31 18.96 8.83
C ALA A 32 -1.01 17.59 8.87
N TYR A 33 -1.75 17.27 9.92
CA TYR A 33 -2.60 16.06 9.94
C TYR A 33 -3.78 16.27 10.89
N ASP A 34 -4.88 15.56 10.65
CA ASP A 34 -6.04 15.63 11.52
C ASP A 34 -5.73 15.07 12.91
N LYS A 35 -5.94 15.87 13.96
CA LYS A 35 -5.68 15.49 15.35
C LYS A 35 -6.43 14.24 15.81
N ARG A 36 -7.51 13.85 15.11
CA ARG A 36 -8.34 12.66 15.38
C ARG A 36 -7.67 11.40 14.81
N VAL A 37 -6.47 11.07 15.31
CA VAL A 37 -5.60 10.00 14.77
C VAL A 37 -6.05 8.57 15.12
N GLY A 38 -6.89 8.40 16.15
CA GLY A 38 -7.32 7.11 16.69
C GLY A 38 -8.42 6.38 15.91
N THR A 39 -8.70 6.76 14.66
CA THR A 39 -9.75 6.16 13.83
C THR A 39 -9.15 5.61 12.53
N LYS A 40 -9.52 4.36 12.20
CA LYS A 40 -9.22 3.69 10.93
C LYS A 40 -10.53 3.45 10.19
N ASN A 41 -10.63 3.95 8.96
CA ASN A 41 -11.79 3.77 8.10
C ASN A 41 -11.48 2.99 6.82
N PHE A 42 -10.21 2.64 6.57
CA PHE A 42 -9.88 1.64 5.56
C PHE A 42 -10.30 0.24 6.06
N PRO A 43 -11.16 -0.50 5.34
CA PRO A 43 -11.74 -1.75 5.84
C PRO A 43 -10.77 -2.94 5.80
N GLY A 44 -9.76 -2.90 4.93
CA GLY A 44 -8.81 -3.98 4.73
C GLY A 44 -7.65 -3.99 5.72
N ILE A 45 -6.79 -5.00 5.59
CA ILE A 45 -5.49 -5.07 6.28
C ILE A 45 -4.63 -3.89 5.83
N SER A 46 -3.94 -3.24 6.77
CA SER A 46 -2.95 -2.21 6.47
C SER A 46 -1.61 -2.57 7.11
N LEU A 47 -0.59 -2.72 6.27
CA LEU A 47 0.79 -2.96 6.65
C LEU A 47 1.60 -1.68 6.40
N GLY A 48 2.41 -1.25 7.35
CA GLY A 48 3.36 -0.15 7.17
C GLY A 48 4.79 -0.58 7.46
N TYR A 49 5.70 -0.37 6.51
CA TYR A 49 7.13 -0.61 6.72
C TYR A 49 7.78 0.57 7.44
N VAL A 50 8.76 0.30 8.32
CA VAL A 50 9.54 1.31 9.05
C VAL A 50 11.02 1.00 8.89
N THR A 51 11.80 1.98 8.47
CA THR A 51 13.23 1.79 8.20
C THR A 51 14.13 2.61 9.14
N PRO A 52 15.29 2.08 9.58
CA PRO A 52 16.24 2.83 10.42
C PRO A 52 16.75 4.14 9.80
N TRP A 53 16.89 4.18 8.48
CA TRP A 53 17.42 5.34 7.76
C TRP A 53 16.39 6.46 7.53
N ASN A 54 15.10 6.22 7.80
CA ASN A 54 14.04 7.24 7.79
C ASN A 54 13.31 7.26 9.15
N SER A 55 13.99 7.76 10.18
CA SER A 55 13.54 7.69 11.57
C SER A 55 12.15 8.28 11.87
N HIS A 56 11.65 9.21 11.02
CA HIS A 56 10.27 9.71 11.10
C HIS A 56 9.21 8.60 11.09
N GLY A 57 9.50 7.47 10.42
CA GLY A 57 8.60 6.32 10.36
C GLY A 57 8.27 5.73 11.73
N TYR A 58 9.19 5.81 12.71
CA TYR A 58 8.96 5.35 14.07
C TYR A 58 7.95 6.23 14.80
N ASP A 59 8.01 7.55 14.59
CA ASP A 59 7.08 8.52 15.17
C ASP A 59 5.69 8.38 14.55
N VAL A 60 5.65 8.23 13.22
CA VAL A 60 4.42 7.93 12.47
C VAL A 60 3.76 6.66 12.98
N ALA A 61 4.49 5.54 13.10
CA ALA A 61 3.94 4.28 13.55
C ALA A 61 3.31 4.39 14.96
N LYS A 62 3.95 5.15 15.87
CA LYS A 62 3.42 5.42 17.22
C LYS A 62 2.16 6.30 17.17
N LEU A 63 2.21 7.40 16.41
CA LEU A 63 1.15 8.40 16.34
C LEU A 63 -0.11 7.85 15.68
N PHE A 64 0.08 7.06 14.62
CA PHE A 64 -0.98 6.55 13.75
C PHE A 64 -1.24 5.05 13.92
N SER A 65 -0.76 4.45 15.01
CA SER A 65 -0.90 3.01 15.32
C SER A 65 -2.31 2.45 15.10
N ALA A 66 -3.36 3.21 15.43
CA ALA A 66 -4.75 2.79 15.23
C ALA A 66 -5.11 2.50 13.75
N LYS A 67 -4.34 3.03 12.79
CA LYS A 67 -4.56 2.89 11.35
C LYS A 67 -3.90 1.64 10.75
N PHE A 68 -3.08 0.91 11.51
CA PHE A 68 -2.31 -0.22 11.02
C PHE A 68 -2.76 -1.54 11.66
N SER A 69 -2.90 -2.56 10.83
CA SER A 69 -3.02 -3.96 11.28
C SER A 69 -1.64 -4.52 11.59
N PHE A 70 -0.65 -4.16 10.78
CA PHE A 70 0.73 -4.62 10.89
C PHE A 70 1.71 -3.44 10.76
N VAL A 71 2.77 -3.47 11.57
CA VAL A 71 3.96 -2.62 11.37
C VAL A 71 5.16 -3.55 11.18
N SER A 72 5.91 -3.33 10.10
CA SER A 72 7.08 -4.15 9.75
C SER A 72 8.36 -3.33 9.83
N PRO A 73 9.08 -3.38 10.96
CA PRO A 73 10.40 -2.76 11.04
C PRO A 73 11.42 -3.52 10.19
N VAL A 74 12.30 -2.77 9.53
CA VAL A 74 13.31 -3.29 8.59
C VAL A 74 14.69 -3.34 9.27
N TRP A 75 14.82 -4.25 10.24
CA TRP A 75 16.06 -4.42 11.03
C TRP A 75 16.81 -5.69 10.69
N LEU A 76 16.07 -6.77 10.46
CA LEU A 76 16.60 -8.11 10.61
C LEU A 76 17.01 -8.72 9.28
N GLN A 77 18.07 -9.52 9.32
CA GLN A 77 18.49 -10.36 8.22
C GLN A 77 18.84 -11.76 8.73
N VAL A 78 18.79 -12.75 7.84
CA VAL A 78 19.30 -14.09 8.13
C VAL A 78 20.51 -14.39 7.26
N ALA A 79 21.55 -14.91 7.88
CA ALA A 79 22.79 -15.29 7.22
C ALA A 79 23.26 -16.67 7.71
N CYS A 80 24.14 -17.31 6.93
CA CYS A 80 24.90 -18.47 7.38
C CYS A 80 26.06 -17.99 8.28
N GLY A 81 26.11 -18.48 9.52
CA GLY A 81 27.21 -18.24 10.45
C GLY A 81 28.46 -19.03 10.06
N SER A 82 29.60 -18.68 10.66
CA SER A 82 30.89 -19.35 10.42
C SER A 82 30.92 -20.82 10.85
N ASN A 83 30.02 -21.23 11.74
CA ASN A 83 29.81 -22.61 12.18
C ASN A 83 28.80 -23.38 11.31
N GLY A 84 28.35 -22.80 10.19
CA GLY A 84 27.37 -23.42 9.29
C GLY A 84 25.91 -23.36 9.75
N LYS A 85 25.62 -22.73 10.91
CA LYS A 85 24.25 -22.53 11.42
C LYS A 85 23.66 -21.21 10.98
N TYR A 86 22.33 -21.11 10.96
CA TYR A 86 21.66 -19.84 10.67
C TYR A 86 21.79 -18.86 11.82
N VAL A 87 22.00 -17.58 11.49
CA VAL A 87 22.12 -16.48 12.45
C VAL A 87 21.20 -15.35 12.05
N LEU A 88 20.37 -14.91 12.99
CA LEU A 88 19.56 -13.70 12.86
C LEU A 88 20.42 -12.47 13.20
N LYS A 89 20.72 -11.66 12.18
CA LYS A 89 21.47 -10.40 12.26
C LYS A 89 20.53 -9.21 12.44
N GLY A 90 21.11 -8.03 12.72
CA GLY A 90 20.36 -6.78 12.90
C GLY A 90 19.64 -6.66 14.24
N GLN A 91 19.84 -7.62 15.16
CA GLN A 91 19.16 -7.62 16.47
C GLN A 91 19.55 -6.42 17.35
N HIS A 92 20.68 -5.76 17.09
CA HIS A 92 21.10 -4.55 17.80
C HIS A 92 20.29 -3.31 17.41
N ASP A 93 19.63 -3.33 16.25
CA ASP A 93 18.74 -2.25 15.80
C ASP A 93 17.32 -2.39 16.39
N VAL A 94 17.04 -3.49 17.10
CA VAL A 94 15.73 -3.72 17.72
C VAL A 94 15.54 -2.77 18.90
N ASP A 95 14.60 -1.83 18.74
CA ASP A 95 14.15 -0.98 19.84
C ASP A 95 12.99 -1.67 20.60
N ALA A 96 13.33 -2.38 21.67
CA ALA A 96 12.36 -3.09 22.50
C ALA A 96 11.31 -2.14 23.13
N GLY A 97 11.69 -0.91 23.48
CA GLY A 97 10.78 0.08 24.05
C GLY A 97 9.76 0.58 23.03
N TRP A 98 10.19 0.76 21.78
CA TRP A 98 9.30 1.11 20.68
C TRP A 98 8.31 -0.02 20.34
N VAL A 99 8.76 -1.27 20.33
CA VAL A 99 7.88 -2.45 20.13
C VAL A 99 6.82 -2.52 21.22
N GLU A 100 7.23 -2.41 22.49
CA GLU A 100 6.31 -2.43 23.62
C GLU A 100 5.28 -1.30 23.52
N LEU A 101 5.72 -0.09 23.18
CA LEU A 101 4.82 1.05 23.01
C LEU A 101 3.81 0.85 21.87
N LEU A 102 4.23 0.23 20.75
CA LEU A 102 3.31 -0.10 19.65
C LEU A 102 2.27 -1.12 20.09
N HIS A 103 2.63 -2.15 20.84
CA HIS A 103 1.66 -3.10 21.39
C HIS A 103 0.68 -2.43 22.36
N GLN A 104 1.18 -1.55 23.24
CA GLN A 104 0.34 -0.82 24.19
C GLN A 104 -0.68 0.07 23.45
N ARG A 105 -0.23 0.90 22.50
CA ARG A 105 -1.11 1.81 21.73
C ARG A 105 -2.03 1.06 20.77
N GLY A 106 -1.53 0.00 20.17
CA GLY A 106 -2.23 -0.81 19.18
C GLY A 106 -3.17 -1.87 19.77
N LYS A 107 -3.18 -2.07 21.10
CA LYS A 107 -3.95 -3.13 21.78
C LYS A 107 -5.42 -3.17 21.37
N LYS A 108 -6.09 -2.01 21.33
CA LYS A 108 -7.51 -1.90 20.94
C LYS A 108 -7.78 -2.37 19.51
N HIS A 109 -6.80 -2.22 18.62
CA HIS A 109 -6.90 -2.53 17.20
C HIS A 109 -6.13 -3.81 16.81
N LYS A 110 -5.60 -4.54 17.81
CA LYS A 110 -4.82 -5.78 17.64
C LYS A 110 -3.65 -5.61 16.67
N LEU A 111 -2.98 -4.44 16.71
CA LEU A 111 -1.78 -4.19 15.90
C LEU A 111 -0.71 -5.24 16.20
N LYS A 112 -0.07 -5.73 15.14
CA LYS A 112 0.99 -6.74 15.18
C LYS A 112 2.31 -6.15 14.67
N VAL A 113 3.42 -6.48 15.34
CA VAL A 113 4.76 -6.10 14.89
C VAL A 113 5.40 -7.31 14.20
N VAL A 114 5.66 -7.17 12.90
CA VAL A 114 6.09 -8.25 12.00
C VAL A 114 7.36 -7.84 11.23
N PRO A 115 8.55 -7.87 11.86
CA PRO A 115 9.79 -7.43 11.22
C PRO A 115 10.02 -8.06 9.86
N ARG A 116 10.57 -7.26 8.94
CA ARG A 116 11.01 -7.77 7.64
C ARG A 116 12.29 -8.57 7.82
N ILE A 117 12.32 -9.79 7.28
CA ILE A 117 13.51 -10.63 7.21
C ILE A 117 14.02 -10.67 5.77
N LEU A 118 15.27 -10.26 5.57
CA LEU A 118 15.98 -10.35 4.29
C LEU A 118 17.11 -11.39 4.37
N ILE A 119 17.50 -11.98 3.24
CA ILE A 119 18.58 -12.97 3.15
C ILE A 119 19.91 -12.23 2.91
N ASP A 120 20.84 -12.28 3.87
CA ASP A 120 22.10 -11.52 3.78
C ASP A 120 23.27 -12.41 3.33
N LYS A 121 23.85 -12.08 2.16
CA LYS A 121 25.09 -12.67 1.60
C LYS A 121 25.03 -14.16 1.27
N TRP A 122 23.86 -14.69 0.93
CA TRP A 122 23.72 -16.07 0.48
C TRP A 122 24.21 -16.24 -0.95
N LYS A 123 24.78 -17.41 -1.22
CA LYS A 123 25.10 -17.92 -2.56
C LYS A 123 24.04 -18.94 -2.99
N SER A 124 24.06 -19.34 -4.26
CA SER A 124 23.16 -20.37 -4.78
C SER A 124 23.18 -21.67 -3.95
N ASP A 125 24.37 -22.11 -3.51
CA ASP A 125 24.51 -23.34 -2.73
C ASP A 125 23.83 -23.25 -1.35
N ASP A 126 23.77 -22.06 -0.74
CA ASP A 126 23.04 -21.85 0.53
C ASP A 126 21.53 -22.07 0.34
N PHE A 127 20.99 -21.61 -0.79
CA PHE A 127 19.60 -21.86 -1.16
C PHE A 127 19.34 -23.34 -1.45
N VAL A 128 20.22 -24.00 -2.22
CA VAL A 128 20.13 -25.45 -2.48
C VAL A 128 20.12 -26.23 -1.17
N LYS A 129 21.03 -25.89 -0.26
CA LYS A 129 21.14 -26.52 1.07
C LYS A 129 19.86 -26.33 1.89
N LEU A 130 19.37 -25.09 2.02
CA LEU A 130 18.14 -24.81 2.78
C LEU A 130 16.93 -25.53 2.18
N PHE A 131 16.72 -25.43 0.86
CA PHE A 131 15.49 -25.93 0.25
C PHE A 131 15.49 -27.47 0.14
N GLY A 132 16.65 -28.08 -0.06
CA GLY A 132 16.79 -29.53 -0.23
C GLY A 132 16.88 -30.36 1.06
N ASN A 133 17.17 -29.74 2.22
CA ASN A 133 17.43 -30.49 3.46
C ASN A 133 16.46 -30.11 4.61
N ARG A 134 15.73 -31.10 5.15
CA ARG A 134 14.73 -30.91 6.21
C ARG A 134 15.32 -30.43 7.55
N GLU A 135 16.53 -30.85 7.90
CA GLU A 135 17.21 -30.41 9.11
C GLU A 135 17.61 -28.93 8.99
N GLU A 136 18.09 -28.52 7.82
CA GLU A 136 18.40 -27.11 7.53
C GLU A 136 17.14 -26.24 7.58
N GLN A 137 16.02 -26.70 7.01
CA GLN A 137 14.75 -26.00 7.15
C GLN A 137 14.32 -25.87 8.62
N ALA A 138 14.49 -26.92 9.42
CA ALA A 138 14.15 -26.89 10.84
C ALA A 138 15.04 -25.93 11.63
N ASP A 139 16.36 -25.91 11.38
CA ASP A 139 17.30 -24.96 12.00
C ASP A 139 16.97 -23.51 11.62
N PHE A 140 16.67 -23.26 10.34
CA PHE A 140 16.26 -21.95 9.84
C PHE A 140 14.98 -21.45 10.54
N ILE A 141 13.94 -22.29 10.58
CA ILE A 141 12.66 -21.95 11.22
C ILE A 141 12.86 -21.72 12.72
N THR A 142 13.63 -22.57 13.39
CA THR A 142 13.92 -22.45 14.83
C THR A 142 14.66 -21.15 15.13
N THR A 143 15.64 -20.79 14.31
CA THR A 143 16.39 -19.52 14.43
C THR A 143 15.45 -18.32 14.35
N MET A 144 14.50 -18.32 13.40
CA MET A 144 13.51 -17.24 13.28
C MET A 144 12.61 -17.18 14.52
N LYS A 145 12.02 -18.30 14.94
CA LYS A 145 11.12 -18.37 16.11
C LYS A 145 11.81 -17.91 17.39
N ASN A 146 13.07 -18.29 17.60
CA ASN A 146 13.85 -17.85 18.77
C ASN A 146 14.05 -16.33 18.78
N GLY A 147 14.37 -15.74 17.64
CA GLY A 147 14.51 -14.29 17.51
C GLY A 147 13.20 -13.54 17.76
N LEU A 148 12.09 -14.04 17.20
CA LEU A 148 10.77 -13.42 17.42
C LEU A 148 10.35 -13.49 18.89
N SER A 149 10.53 -14.65 19.53
CA SER A 149 10.23 -14.84 20.94
C SER A 149 11.07 -13.90 21.83
N LEU A 150 12.38 -13.83 21.57
CA LEU A 150 13.31 -12.97 22.32
C LEU A 150 12.89 -11.49 22.27
N HIS A 151 12.49 -11.01 21.10
CA HIS A 151 12.13 -9.61 20.86
C HIS A 151 10.62 -9.33 20.95
N LYS A 152 9.84 -10.29 21.43
CA LYS A 152 8.37 -10.22 21.58
C LYS A 152 7.64 -9.84 20.29
N MET A 153 8.11 -10.32 19.15
CA MET A 153 7.51 -10.03 17.84
C MET A 153 6.36 -10.98 17.52
N ASP A 154 5.38 -10.49 16.75
CA ASP A 154 4.16 -11.24 16.44
C ASP A 154 4.26 -12.13 15.18
N GLY A 155 5.35 -12.01 14.42
CA GLY A 155 5.51 -12.69 13.14
C GLY A 155 6.55 -12.04 12.27
N ILE A 156 6.51 -12.28 10.96
CA ILE A 156 7.46 -11.71 10.00
C ILE A 156 6.82 -11.28 8.68
N VAL A 157 7.49 -10.36 8.01
CA VAL A 157 7.43 -10.24 6.55
C VAL A 157 8.68 -10.93 5.99
N LEU A 158 8.53 -12.05 5.29
CA LEU A 158 9.63 -12.75 4.65
C LEU A 158 9.87 -12.18 3.25
N GLU A 159 11.06 -11.66 3.00
CA GLU A 159 11.51 -11.24 1.68
C GLU A 159 12.59 -12.22 1.20
N ILE A 160 12.19 -13.22 0.42
CA ILE A 160 13.11 -14.24 -0.13
C ILE A 160 12.91 -14.49 -1.63
N TRP A 161 11.71 -14.24 -2.17
CA TRP A 161 11.35 -14.63 -3.53
C TRP A 161 12.30 -14.10 -4.60
N ARG A 162 12.62 -12.79 -4.54
CA ARG A 162 13.54 -12.16 -5.51
C ARG A 162 15.03 -12.52 -5.29
N GLN A 163 15.38 -13.08 -4.13
CA GLN A 163 16.75 -13.39 -3.75
C GLN A 163 17.13 -14.83 -4.07
N ALA A 164 16.14 -15.73 -4.09
CA ALA A 164 16.34 -17.11 -4.50
C ALA A 164 16.62 -17.20 -6.01
N PRO A 165 17.55 -18.09 -6.45
CA PRO A 165 17.76 -18.36 -7.86
C PRO A 165 16.47 -18.83 -8.55
N PRO A 166 16.12 -18.31 -9.74
CA PRO A 166 14.91 -18.72 -10.46
C PRO A 166 14.83 -20.23 -10.76
N SER A 167 15.98 -20.89 -10.91
CA SER A 167 16.07 -22.34 -11.13
C SER A 167 15.59 -23.19 -9.93
N LEU A 168 15.53 -22.60 -8.73
CA LEU A 168 15.11 -23.28 -7.50
C LEU A 168 13.66 -22.94 -7.09
N LYS A 169 12.84 -22.42 -8.01
CA LYS A 169 11.50 -21.93 -7.69
C LYS A 169 10.60 -23.00 -7.05
N ASP A 170 10.59 -24.22 -7.57
CA ASP A 170 9.72 -25.28 -7.05
C ASP A 170 10.17 -25.76 -5.66
N ASP A 171 11.49 -25.82 -5.43
CA ASP A 171 12.07 -26.11 -4.11
C ASP A 171 11.77 -24.99 -3.11
N LEU A 172 11.88 -23.73 -3.54
CA LEU A 172 11.48 -22.56 -2.76
C LEU A 172 10.00 -22.64 -2.34
N VAL A 173 9.09 -22.94 -3.27
CA VAL A 173 7.66 -23.07 -2.97
C VAL A 173 7.42 -24.17 -1.93
N THR A 174 8.09 -25.33 -2.10
CA THR A 174 7.99 -26.44 -1.14
C THR A 174 8.49 -26.05 0.26
N PHE A 175 9.63 -25.37 0.32
CA PHE A 175 10.16 -24.80 1.55
C PHE A 175 9.18 -23.79 2.18
N LEU A 176 8.64 -22.86 1.40
CA LEU A 176 7.74 -21.81 1.89
C LEU A 176 6.44 -22.38 2.47
N VAL A 177 5.89 -23.47 1.89
CA VAL A 177 4.75 -24.19 2.48
C VAL A 177 5.12 -24.74 3.85
N ASN A 178 6.26 -25.40 3.99
CA ASN A 178 6.72 -25.94 5.28
C ASN A 178 6.98 -24.82 6.30
N PHE A 179 7.68 -23.78 5.87
CA PHE A 179 7.99 -22.60 6.67
C PHE A 179 6.72 -21.95 7.22
N GLY A 180 5.79 -21.58 6.33
CA GLY A 180 4.56 -20.90 6.70
C GLY A 180 3.71 -21.70 7.68
N ARG A 181 3.48 -22.99 7.41
CA ARG A 181 2.73 -23.89 8.31
C ARG A 181 3.40 -24.03 9.67
N SER A 182 4.73 -24.15 9.72
CA SER A 182 5.47 -24.28 10.97
C SER A 182 5.37 -23.02 11.82
N MET A 183 5.42 -21.84 11.21
CA MET A 183 5.26 -20.55 11.90
C MET A 183 3.84 -20.38 12.43
N GLN A 184 2.82 -20.65 11.61
CA GLN A 184 1.40 -20.53 12.00
C GLN A 184 1.01 -21.48 13.13
N LYS A 185 1.58 -22.70 13.16
CA LYS A 185 1.37 -23.67 14.25
C LYS A 185 1.73 -23.08 15.63
N ASP A 186 2.71 -22.18 15.66
CA ASP A 186 3.17 -21.53 16.89
C ASP A 186 2.61 -20.10 17.02
N ASN A 187 1.54 -19.78 16.30
CA ASN A 187 0.84 -18.49 16.30
C ASN A 187 1.67 -17.29 15.83
N TYR A 188 2.73 -17.51 15.03
CA TYR A 188 3.44 -16.43 14.35
C TYR A 188 2.78 -16.10 13.02
N MET A 189 2.52 -14.81 12.80
CA MET A 189 2.01 -14.31 11.53
C MET A 189 3.11 -14.37 10.45
N VAL A 190 2.75 -14.75 9.24
CA VAL A 190 3.69 -14.77 8.11
C VAL A 190 3.12 -14.05 6.91
N ILE A 191 3.82 -12.99 6.51
CA ILE A 191 3.55 -12.25 5.28
C ILE A 191 4.67 -12.52 4.29
N LEU A 192 4.37 -12.80 3.03
CA LEU A 192 5.39 -12.95 1.98
C LEU A 192 5.46 -11.68 1.14
N ALA A 193 6.64 -11.06 1.04
CA ALA A 193 6.86 -10.00 0.06
C ALA A 193 7.06 -10.61 -1.34
N ILE A 194 6.24 -10.20 -2.31
CA ILE A 194 6.22 -10.79 -3.65
C ILE A 194 6.35 -9.72 -4.76
N PRO A 195 7.03 -10.06 -5.88
CA PRO A 195 7.06 -9.19 -7.05
C PRO A 195 5.66 -9.03 -7.68
N PRO A 196 5.45 -7.94 -8.44
CA PRO A 196 4.23 -7.76 -9.21
C PRO A 196 4.16 -8.74 -10.39
N THR A 197 2.93 -9.12 -10.77
CA THR A 197 2.62 -9.94 -11.95
C THR A 197 1.40 -9.35 -12.65
N PRO A 198 1.55 -8.60 -13.75
CA PRO A 198 2.69 -8.59 -14.64
C PRO A 198 3.87 -7.76 -14.12
N SER A 199 5.07 -8.02 -14.65
CA SER A 199 6.23 -7.19 -14.32
C SER A 199 6.07 -5.78 -14.90
N SER A 200 6.80 -4.82 -14.35
CA SER A 200 6.78 -3.44 -14.85
C SER A 200 7.46 -3.26 -16.22
N GLN A 201 8.28 -4.23 -16.65
CA GLN A 201 9.02 -4.20 -17.91
C GLN A 201 8.26 -4.85 -19.09
N SER A 202 6.95 -5.06 -18.94
CA SER A 202 6.12 -5.85 -19.86
C SER A 202 6.50 -7.34 -19.88
N GLY A 203 5.56 -8.20 -19.46
CA GLY A 203 5.74 -9.66 -19.44
C GLY A 203 5.24 -10.31 -18.14
N PRO A 204 5.25 -11.65 -18.06
CA PRO A 204 4.87 -12.35 -16.84
C PRO A 204 5.86 -12.01 -15.72
N GLY A 205 5.35 -11.76 -14.51
CA GLY A 205 6.20 -11.63 -13.33
C GLY A 205 6.70 -13.00 -12.88
N SER A 206 7.74 -13.00 -12.04
CA SER A 206 8.37 -14.24 -11.55
C SER A 206 7.55 -14.96 -10.48
N PHE A 207 6.46 -14.38 -9.99
CA PHE A 207 5.52 -14.98 -9.02
C PHE A 207 4.14 -15.13 -9.68
N SER A 208 3.72 -16.36 -9.96
CA SER A 208 2.50 -16.63 -10.73
C SER A 208 1.27 -16.88 -9.85
N LYS A 209 0.09 -16.92 -10.48
CA LYS A 209 -1.15 -17.42 -9.86
C LYS A 209 -0.98 -18.82 -9.25
N SER A 210 -0.29 -19.72 -9.96
CA SER A 210 -0.05 -21.08 -9.48
C SER A 210 0.81 -21.09 -8.20
N ASP A 211 1.82 -20.22 -8.13
CA ASP A 211 2.66 -20.08 -6.93
C ASP A 211 1.82 -19.53 -5.76
N PHE A 212 0.98 -18.52 -6.02
CA PHE A 212 0.03 -17.99 -5.03
C PHE A 212 -0.93 -19.06 -4.50
N GLU A 213 -1.56 -19.85 -5.37
CA GLU A 213 -2.52 -20.88 -4.98
C GLU A 213 -1.89 -21.97 -4.10
N LYS A 214 -0.63 -22.36 -4.38
CA LYS A 214 0.13 -23.31 -3.55
C LYS A 214 0.45 -22.74 -2.16
N LEU A 215 0.68 -21.42 -2.06
CA LEU A 215 1.17 -20.78 -0.85
C LEU A 215 0.08 -20.16 0.03
N ARG A 216 -1.07 -19.74 -0.53
CA ARG A 216 -2.04 -18.84 0.15
C ARG A 216 -2.61 -19.32 1.48
N TYR A 217 -2.60 -20.63 1.71
CA TYR A 217 -3.07 -21.22 2.96
C TYR A 217 -1.98 -21.37 4.04
N SER A 218 -0.72 -21.19 3.68
CA SER A 218 0.43 -21.26 4.61
C SER A 218 0.90 -19.86 5.03
N PHE A 219 0.29 -18.80 4.51
CA PHE A 219 0.63 -17.41 4.78
C PHE A 219 -0.61 -16.62 5.18
N ASP A 220 -0.42 -15.61 6.02
CA ASP A 220 -1.50 -14.72 6.47
C ASP A 220 -1.81 -13.66 5.42
N ALA A 221 -0.78 -13.13 4.75
CA ALA A 221 -0.93 -12.17 3.65
C ALA A 221 0.26 -12.18 2.68
N PHE A 222 0.11 -11.50 1.55
CA PHE A 222 1.13 -11.30 0.52
C PHE A 222 1.28 -9.82 0.24
N SER A 223 2.45 -9.26 0.51
CA SER A 223 2.78 -7.86 0.24
C SER A 223 3.27 -7.74 -1.21
N ILE A 224 2.39 -7.30 -2.12
CA ILE A 224 2.73 -7.14 -3.54
C ILE A 224 3.45 -5.82 -3.73
N MET A 225 4.65 -5.86 -4.32
CA MET A 225 5.41 -4.65 -4.66
C MET A 225 4.86 -3.99 -5.94
N THR A 226 3.62 -3.48 -5.88
CA THR A 226 2.96 -2.73 -6.97
C THR A 226 3.42 -1.28 -7.01
N TYR A 227 4.72 -1.06 -7.02
CA TYR A 227 5.40 0.23 -7.21
C TYR A 227 6.75 -0.03 -7.90
N ASP A 228 7.52 1.03 -8.16
CA ASP A 228 8.71 1.00 -9.02
C ASP A 228 8.38 0.49 -10.44
N TYR A 229 7.28 1.00 -10.99
CA TYR A 229 6.91 0.74 -12.37
C TYR A 229 7.93 1.33 -13.35
N SER A 230 8.23 2.62 -13.19
CA SER A 230 9.24 3.34 -13.98
C SER A 230 10.64 3.25 -13.37
N SER A 231 11.65 3.56 -14.19
CA SER A 231 13.07 3.55 -13.79
C SER A 231 13.81 4.77 -14.35
N PRO A 232 15.03 5.09 -13.90
CA PRO A 232 15.81 6.19 -14.50
C PRO A 232 16.03 6.06 -16.02
N ILE A 233 16.02 4.83 -16.55
CA ILE A 233 16.16 4.57 -17.99
C ILE A 233 14.84 4.83 -18.74
N ASN A 234 13.71 4.62 -18.08
CA ASN A 234 12.37 4.90 -18.61
C ASN A 234 11.52 5.68 -17.58
N PRO A 235 11.77 7.00 -17.44
CA PRO A 235 11.09 7.85 -16.47
C PRO A 235 9.57 7.87 -16.64
N GLY A 236 8.85 7.92 -15.51
CA GLY A 236 7.39 7.91 -15.54
C GLY A 236 6.77 7.66 -14.16
N PRO A 237 5.48 7.27 -14.12
CA PRO A 237 4.73 7.05 -12.89
C PRO A 237 5.32 5.96 -12.00
N ASN A 238 5.16 6.11 -10.69
CA ASN A 238 5.67 5.14 -9.72
C ASN A 238 4.87 3.82 -9.71
N SER A 239 3.55 3.90 -9.87
CA SER A 239 2.60 2.80 -9.66
C SER A 239 1.30 3.06 -10.43
N PRO A 240 1.26 2.96 -11.79
CA PRO A 240 0.02 3.16 -12.55
C PRO A 240 -1.14 2.33 -11.99
N VAL A 241 -2.30 2.96 -11.75
CA VAL A 241 -3.44 2.31 -11.07
C VAL A 241 -3.94 1.08 -11.84
N GLY A 242 -4.05 1.14 -13.17
CA GLY A 242 -4.47 -0.01 -13.98
C GLY A 242 -3.47 -1.18 -13.97
N TRP A 243 -2.17 -0.90 -13.79
CA TRP A 243 -1.15 -1.93 -13.64
C TRP A 243 -1.24 -2.60 -12.25
N ALA A 244 -1.43 -1.80 -11.20
CA ALA A 244 -1.63 -2.33 -9.84
C ALA A 244 -2.89 -3.21 -9.77
N GLU A 245 -3.98 -2.80 -10.42
CA GLU A 245 -5.20 -3.61 -10.58
C GLU A 245 -4.91 -4.95 -11.28
N SER A 246 -4.20 -4.89 -12.43
CA SER A 246 -3.80 -6.10 -13.17
C SER A 246 -2.95 -7.04 -12.31
N CYS A 247 -2.06 -6.50 -11.47
CA CYS A 247 -1.25 -7.30 -10.55
C CYS A 247 -2.10 -8.13 -9.59
N VAL A 248 -3.14 -7.52 -9.06
CA VAL A 248 -4.07 -8.13 -8.11
C VAL A 248 -4.97 -9.14 -8.81
N ARG A 249 -5.53 -8.81 -9.98
CA ARG A 249 -6.41 -9.70 -10.77
C ARG A 249 -5.70 -10.93 -11.35
N ASN A 250 -4.43 -10.80 -11.73
CA ASN A 250 -3.69 -11.94 -12.27
C ASN A 250 -3.37 -12.99 -11.21
N LEU A 251 -3.11 -12.59 -9.96
CA LEU A 251 -2.88 -13.54 -8.86
C LEU A 251 -4.19 -14.11 -8.33
N CYS A 252 -5.22 -13.28 -8.28
CA CYS A 252 -6.52 -13.64 -7.76
C CYS A 252 -7.61 -13.11 -8.69
N PRO A 253 -8.12 -13.87 -9.66
CA PRO A 253 -9.24 -13.42 -10.48
C PRO A 253 -10.52 -13.26 -9.65
N ASP A 254 -11.53 -12.57 -10.21
CA ASP A 254 -12.78 -12.29 -9.47
C ASP A 254 -13.53 -13.56 -9.09
N GLU A 255 -13.42 -14.61 -9.93
CA GLU A 255 -14.05 -15.91 -9.68
C GLU A 255 -13.54 -16.61 -8.41
N LEU A 256 -12.35 -16.27 -7.91
CA LEU A 256 -11.80 -16.85 -6.68
C LEU A 256 -12.34 -16.21 -5.41
N GLY A 257 -13.04 -15.08 -5.52
CA GLY A 257 -13.79 -14.46 -4.44
C GLY A 257 -12.97 -13.91 -3.27
N LYS A 258 -13.68 -13.59 -2.19
CA LYS A 258 -13.17 -12.82 -1.05
C LYS A 258 -12.01 -13.49 -0.31
N ASP A 259 -12.10 -14.80 -0.06
CA ASP A 259 -11.06 -15.55 0.67
C ASP A 259 -9.69 -15.51 -0.02
N CYS A 260 -9.69 -15.30 -1.33
CA CYS A 260 -8.51 -15.10 -2.14
C CYS A 260 -8.00 -13.64 -2.07
N ARG A 261 -8.90 -12.65 -2.19
CA ARG A 261 -8.57 -11.21 -2.11
C ARG A 261 -8.06 -10.76 -0.74
N ASP A 262 -8.64 -11.29 0.33
CA ASP A 262 -8.27 -10.95 1.72
C ASP A 262 -6.80 -11.26 2.05
N LYS A 263 -6.15 -12.13 1.26
CA LYS A 263 -4.73 -12.49 1.40
C LYS A 263 -3.79 -11.50 0.73
N LEU A 264 -4.25 -10.63 -0.16
CA LEU A 264 -3.40 -9.75 -0.94
C LEU A 264 -3.32 -8.36 -0.30
N LEU A 265 -2.12 -7.80 -0.23
CA LEU A 265 -1.87 -6.42 0.17
C LEU A 265 -1.26 -5.68 -1.02
N MET A 266 -1.99 -4.73 -1.58
CA MET A 266 -1.51 -3.89 -2.67
C MET A 266 -0.46 -2.90 -2.15
N GLY A 267 0.71 -2.88 -2.79
CA GLY A 267 1.81 -1.98 -2.44
C GLY A 267 1.49 -0.52 -2.78
N ILE A 268 1.81 0.38 -1.86
CA ILE A 268 1.68 1.83 -2.01
C ILE A 268 3.01 2.48 -1.64
N ASN A 269 3.61 3.22 -2.57
CA ASN A 269 4.81 4.01 -2.30
C ASN A 269 4.46 5.34 -1.64
N PHE A 270 5.20 5.71 -0.59
CA PHE A 270 5.13 7.02 0.08
C PHE A 270 6.34 7.92 -0.26
N TYR A 271 7.30 7.40 -1.02
CA TYR A 271 8.33 8.18 -1.70
C TYR A 271 7.88 8.52 -3.13
N GLY A 272 8.59 9.47 -3.74
CA GLY A 272 8.50 9.76 -5.17
C GLY A 272 9.85 9.57 -5.85
N TYR A 273 9.95 10.01 -7.10
CA TYR A 273 11.17 9.98 -7.89
C TYR A 273 11.41 11.34 -8.54
N ASP A 274 12.65 11.81 -8.54
CA ASP A 274 13.10 12.96 -9.32
C ASP A 274 14.03 12.45 -10.43
N TYR A 275 13.52 12.45 -11.66
CA TYR A 275 14.24 12.00 -12.86
C TYR A 275 15.00 13.15 -13.50
N THR A 276 16.24 12.90 -13.90
CA THR A 276 17.14 13.86 -14.57
C THR A 276 17.62 13.31 -15.91
N PRO A 277 18.25 14.10 -16.79
CA PRO A 277 18.76 13.60 -18.07
C PRO A 277 19.86 12.54 -17.92
N THR A 278 20.54 12.50 -16.77
CA THR A 278 21.63 11.56 -16.46
C THR A 278 21.22 10.47 -15.48
N GLY A 279 19.93 10.38 -15.13
CA GLY A 279 19.38 9.36 -14.25
C GLY A 279 18.29 9.91 -13.33
N GLY A 280 18.61 10.00 -12.03
CA GLY A 280 17.67 10.42 -10.99
C GLY A 280 17.54 9.40 -9.87
N GLY A 281 16.78 9.77 -8.83
CA GLY A 281 16.68 8.97 -7.62
C GLY A 281 15.37 9.16 -6.87
N PRO A 282 15.09 8.28 -5.88
CA PRO A 282 13.95 8.43 -5.01
C PRO A 282 14.08 9.71 -4.17
N ILE A 283 12.96 10.39 -3.96
CA ILE A 283 12.86 11.56 -3.09
C ILE A 283 11.84 11.34 -1.97
N LEU A 284 12.16 11.86 -0.79
CA LEU A 284 11.28 11.88 0.38
C LEU A 284 10.40 13.14 0.37
N GLY A 285 9.36 13.14 1.20
CA GLY A 285 8.47 14.30 1.35
C GLY A 285 9.22 15.57 1.77
N SER A 286 10.23 15.45 2.63
CA SER A 286 11.09 16.57 3.03
C SER A 286 11.85 17.19 1.86
N GLN A 287 12.37 16.37 0.94
CA GLN A 287 13.06 16.82 -0.27
C GLN A 287 12.08 17.43 -1.27
N LEU A 288 10.89 16.85 -1.45
CA LEU A 288 9.85 17.45 -2.26
C LEU A 288 9.47 18.85 -1.74
N LEU A 289 9.30 19.02 -0.42
CA LEU A 289 9.00 20.33 0.16
C LEU A 289 10.14 21.33 -0.09
N GLN A 290 11.41 20.90 -0.08
CA GLN A 290 12.54 21.78 -0.46
C GLN A 290 12.47 22.19 -1.93
N ILE A 291 12.17 21.26 -2.84
CA ILE A 291 11.99 21.54 -4.27
C ILE A 291 10.85 22.57 -4.46
N LEU A 292 9.66 22.29 -3.91
CA LEU A 292 8.50 23.18 -4.04
C LEU A 292 8.70 24.56 -3.40
N GLY A 293 9.61 24.69 -2.43
CA GLY A 293 10.00 25.98 -1.85
C GLY A 293 10.89 26.84 -2.76
N THR A 294 11.52 26.24 -3.78
CA THR A 294 12.47 26.91 -4.68
C THR A 294 11.94 27.07 -6.09
N VAL A 295 11.01 26.19 -6.53
CA VAL A 295 10.46 26.22 -7.89
C VAL A 295 8.97 26.56 -7.90
N LYS A 296 8.52 27.28 -8.93
CA LYS A 296 7.09 27.47 -9.22
C LYS A 296 6.57 26.25 -9.99
N ALA A 297 6.32 25.16 -9.28
CA ALA A 297 5.82 23.92 -9.88
C ALA A 297 4.36 24.04 -10.33
N LYS A 298 4.11 23.72 -11.60
CA LYS A 298 2.77 23.43 -12.11
C LYS A 298 2.54 21.92 -12.05
N VAL A 299 1.78 21.48 -11.06
CA VAL A 299 1.44 20.07 -10.89
C VAL A 299 0.41 19.67 -11.95
N THR A 300 0.71 18.62 -12.69
CA THR A 300 -0.11 18.07 -13.78
C THR A 300 -0.58 16.68 -13.36
N TYR A 301 -1.85 16.38 -13.62
CA TYR A 301 -2.40 15.04 -13.43
C TYR A 301 -2.32 14.26 -14.74
N ASP A 302 -1.87 13.01 -14.67
CA ASP A 302 -1.92 12.07 -15.78
C ASP A 302 -3.05 11.06 -15.53
N ASP A 303 -4.12 11.16 -16.34
CA ASP A 303 -5.30 10.31 -16.25
C ASP A 303 -4.99 8.82 -16.46
N ASN A 304 -3.95 8.48 -17.22
CA ASN A 304 -3.61 7.10 -17.54
C ASN A 304 -3.01 6.37 -16.34
N SER A 305 -2.07 7.02 -15.64
CA SER A 305 -1.45 6.45 -14.44
C SER A 305 -2.21 6.76 -13.15
N MET A 306 -3.08 7.78 -13.18
CA MET A 306 -3.70 8.40 -12.01
C MET A 306 -2.65 8.87 -11.00
N GLU A 307 -1.61 9.54 -11.51
CA GLU A 307 -0.56 10.17 -10.74
C GLU A 307 -0.38 11.63 -11.11
N HIS A 308 0.25 12.37 -10.21
CA HIS A 308 0.67 13.73 -10.46
C HIS A 308 2.16 13.78 -10.72
N PHE A 309 2.54 14.66 -11.63
CA PHE A 309 3.93 15.03 -11.84
C PHE A 309 4.08 16.53 -12.03
N PHE A 310 5.30 17.01 -11.88
CA PHE A 310 5.66 18.34 -12.35
C PHE A 310 7.08 18.33 -12.91
N GLU A 311 7.37 19.34 -13.70
CA GLU A 311 8.67 19.49 -14.34
C GLU A 311 9.29 20.82 -13.92
N TYR A 312 10.61 20.82 -13.73
CA TYR A 312 11.38 22.02 -13.50
C TYR A 312 12.74 21.92 -14.20
N ARG A 313 13.46 23.03 -14.30
CA ARG A 313 14.78 23.07 -14.95
C ARG A 313 15.81 23.60 -13.97
N THR A 314 16.96 22.94 -13.95
CA THR A 314 18.20 23.37 -13.27
C THR A 314 19.28 23.64 -14.33
N ARG A 315 20.49 23.97 -13.90
CA ARG A 315 21.66 24.04 -14.79
C ARG A 315 22.03 22.67 -15.37
N GLU A 316 21.66 21.60 -14.68
CA GLU A 316 21.96 20.21 -15.04
C GLU A 316 20.94 19.62 -16.02
N GLY A 317 19.79 20.29 -16.20
CA GLY A 317 18.82 19.98 -17.23
C GLY A 317 17.38 19.96 -16.73
N LYS A 318 16.53 19.23 -17.45
CA LYS A 318 15.11 19.06 -17.12
C LYS A 318 14.95 17.97 -16.07
N HIS A 319 14.23 18.29 -15.01
CA HIS A 319 13.79 17.37 -13.99
C HIS A 319 12.31 17.04 -14.18
N THR A 320 11.93 15.78 -13.97
CA THR A 320 10.55 15.33 -13.93
C THR A 320 10.30 14.60 -12.61
N VAL A 321 9.40 15.13 -11.80
CA VAL A 321 9.12 14.62 -10.46
C VAL A 321 7.75 13.96 -10.42
N PHE A 322 7.72 12.69 -10.01
CA PHE A 322 6.51 11.97 -9.61
C PHE A 322 6.55 11.80 -8.09
N TYR A 323 5.49 12.19 -7.39
CA TYR A 323 5.38 11.98 -5.94
C TYR A 323 3.90 11.82 -5.57
N PRO A 324 3.55 10.90 -4.65
CA PRO A 324 2.17 10.68 -4.25
C PRO A 324 1.47 11.97 -3.80
N THR A 325 0.19 12.11 -4.14
CA THR A 325 -0.66 13.20 -3.65
C THR A 325 -1.84 12.62 -2.89
N ILE A 326 -2.57 13.47 -2.15
CA ILE A 326 -3.81 13.05 -1.50
C ILE A 326 -4.78 12.40 -2.50
N TRP A 327 -4.85 12.93 -3.72
CA TRP A 327 -5.68 12.37 -4.79
C TRP A 327 -5.13 11.05 -5.32
N SER A 328 -3.84 10.97 -5.70
CA SER A 328 -3.33 9.70 -6.25
C SER A 328 -3.38 8.56 -5.23
N LEU A 329 -3.18 8.86 -3.94
CA LEU A 329 -3.35 7.89 -2.87
C LEU A 329 -4.82 7.49 -2.67
N SER A 330 -5.78 8.43 -2.75
CA SER A 330 -7.20 8.07 -2.65
C SER A 330 -7.65 7.13 -3.76
N GLN A 331 -7.15 7.32 -4.99
CA GLN A 331 -7.46 6.42 -6.11
C GLN A 331 -6.99 4.98 -5.83
N ARG A 332 -5.81 4.82 -5.22
CA ARG A 332 -5.26 3.50 -4.85
C ARG A 332 -6.01 2.87 -3.68
N LEU A 333 -6.40 3.67 -2.68
CA LEU A 333 -7.18 3.16 -1.55
C LEU A 333 -8.59 2.73 -1.99
N GLU A 334 -9.21 3.49 -2.89
CA GLU A 334 -10.51 3.12 -3.47
C GLU A 334 -10.39 1.87 -4.35
N LEU A 335 -9.32 1.75 -5.14
CA LEU A 335 -9.03 0.52 -5.88
C LEU A 335 -8.88 -0.68 -4.94
N ALA A 336 -8.08 -0.55 -3.87
CA ALA A 336 -7.88 -1.62 -2.89
C ALA A 336 -9.21 -2.07 -2.25
N LYS A 337 -10.07 -1.11 -1.89
CA LYS A 337 -11.42 -1.36 -1.38
C LYS A 337 -12.28 -2.11 -2.41
N ASN A 338 -12.30 -1.64 -3.66
CA ASN A 338 -13.12 -2.24 -4.72
C ASN A 338 -12.67 -3.65 -5.10
N LEU A 339 -11.35 -3.92 -5.02
CA LEU A 339 -10.80 -5.25 -5.21
C LEU A 339 -10.93 -6.15 -3.96
N GLY A 340 -11.32 -5.60 -2.81
CA GLY A 340 -11.40 -6.34 -1.54
C GLY A 340 -10.04 -6.76 -0.99
N VAL A 341 -8.97 -6.00 -1.29
CA VAL A 341 -7.60 -6.28 -0.84
C VAL A 341 -7.15 -5.32 0.28
N GLY A 342 -6.12 -5.72 1.01
CA GLY A 342 -5.42 -4.82 1.93
C GLY A 342 -4.40 -3.93 1.22
N ILE A 343 -3.62 -3.18 2.01
CA ILE A 343 -2.54 -2.32 1.53
C ILE A 343 -1.23 -2.55 2.30
N ALA A 344 -0.11 -2.36 1.63
CA ALA A 344 1.23 -2.36 2.22
C ALA A 344 1.99 -1.09 1.83
N ILE A 345 2.33 -0.24 2.79
CA ILE A 345 2.92 1.08 2.56
C ILE A 345 4.45 1.02 2.71
N TRP A 346 5.16 1.33 1.63
CA TRP A 346 6.62 1.53 1.62
C TRP A 346 6.98 3.01 1.43
N GLU A 347 7.56 3.69 2.41
CA GLU A 347 7.54 3.35 3.84
C GLU A 347 7.15 4.56 4.68
N LEU A 348 6.85 4.33 5.97
CA LEU A 348 6.14 5.29 6.82
C LEU A 348 6.91 6.59 7.09
N GLY A 349 8.24 6.59 6.90
CA GLY A 349 9.09 7.77 7.07
C GLY A 349 9.26 8.64 5.82
N GLN A 350 8.74 8.23 4.66
CA GLN A 350 9.02 8.92 3.37
C GLN A 350 7.91 9.87 2.93
N GLY A 351 6.70 9.63 3.43
CA GLY A 351 5.48 10.35 3.05
C GLY A 351 5.32 11.71 3.73
N MET A 352 4.17 12.31 3.48
CA MET A 352 3.70 13.50 4.19
C MET A 352 2.68 13.11 5.26
N ASP A 353 2.65 13.83 6.38
CA ASP A 353 1.82 13.45 7.54
C ASP A 353 0.31 13.48 7.21
N TYR A 354 -0.12 14.37 6.32
CA TYR A 354 -1.53 14.44 5.90
C TYR A 354 -2.00 13.20 5.11
N PHE A 355 -1.10 12.32 4.64
CA PHE A 355 -1.47 11.09 3.94
C PHE A 355 -2.24 10.15 4.87
N TYR A 356 -1.91 10.16 6.16
CA TYR A 356 -2.55 9.31 7.15
C TYR A 356 -4.02 9.70 7.42
N ASP A 357 -4.45 10.90 7.03
CA ASP A 357 -5.87 11.29 7.09
C ASP A 357 -6.73 10.43 6.16
N LEU A 358 -6.20 9.99 5.02
CA LEU A 358 -6.92 9.12 4.08
C LEU A 358 -7.25 7.75 4.67
N LEU A 359 -6.44 7.26 5.60
CA LEU A 359 -6.73 6.02 6.33
C LEU A 359 -7.78 6.20 7.43
N LYS A 360 -8.15 7.45 7.74
CA LYS A 360 -9.24 7.83 8.67
C LYS A 360 -10.49 8.31 7.96
N GLN A 361 -10.45 8.67 6.68
CA GLN A 361 -11.63 9.20 6.02
C GLN A 361 -11.88 8.45 4.72
N PHE A 362 -12.93 7.63 4.72
CA PHE A 362 -13.69 7.40 3.52
C PHE A 362 -15.05 8.04 3.71
N VAL A 363 -15.20 9.22 3.11
CA VAL A 363 -16.49 9.62 2.56
C VAL A 363 -16.55 8.91 1.22
N ASP A 364 -17.67 8.28 0.85
CA ASP A 364 -17.84 7.78 -0.52
C ASP A 364 -17.50 8.93 -1.48
N VAL A 365 -16.37 8.81 -2.19
CA VAL A 365 -15.89 9.85 -3.09
C VAL A 365 -16.94 10.15 -4.14
N VAL A 366 -17.71 9.11 -4.53
CA VAL A 366 -18.89 9.21 -5.38
C VAL A 366 -19.98 10.09 -4.74
N GLN A 367 -20.30 9.89 -3.47
CA GLN A 367 -21.27 10.72 -2.73
C GLN A 367 -20.81 12.18 -2.66
N LEU A 368 -19.53 12.42 -2.36
CA LEU A 368 -18.97 13.76 -2.21
C LEU A 368 -18.85 14.50 -3.56
N LEU A 369 -18.53 13.79 -4.65
CA LEU A 369 -18.53 14.33 -6.02
C LEU A 369 -19.96 14.61 -6.50
N MET A 370 -20.93 13.76 -6.14
CA MET A 370 -22.35 14.03 -6.37
C MET A 370 -22.84 15.28 -5.61
N GLU A 371 -22.44 15.44 -4.34
CA GLU A 371 -22.76 16.62 -3.53
C GLU A 371 -22.09 17.91 -4.04
N ARG A 372 -20.98 17.80 -4.78
CA ARG A 372 -20.21 18.93 -5.33
C ARG A 372 -20.49 19.25 -6.80
N GLY A 373 -21.48 18.60 -7.42
CA GLY A 373 -21.97 18.96 -8.76
C GLY A 373 -20.97 18.73 -9.91
N VAL A 374 -20.02 17.80 -9.74
CA VAL A 374 -19.07 17.44 -10.81
C VAL A 374 -19.84 16.66 -11.89
N SER A 375 -19.80 17.14 -13.14
CA SER A 375 -20.65 16.65 -14.23
C SER A 375 -20.43 15.17 -14.57
N ILE A 376 -21.48 14.38 -14.33
CA ILE A 376 -21.58 12.93 -14.55
C ILE A 376 -21.85 12.65 -16.03
N ARG A 377 -20.86 12.86 -16.90
CA ARG A 377 -20.94 12.38 -18.31
C ARG A 377 -19.93 11.29 -18.67
N MET A 378 -18.87 11.10 -17.87
CA MET A 378 -17.86 10.06 -18.12
C MET A 378 -17.95 8.86 -17.18
N THR A 379 -18.44 9.03 -15.95
CA THR A 379 -18.48 7.94 -14.95
C THR A 379 -19.56 6.88 -15.23
N ILE A 380 -20.70 7.27 -15.79
CA ILE A 380 -21.81 6.34 -16.11
C ILE A 380 -21.47 5.42 -17.28
N LEU A 381 -20.63 5.86 -18.23
CA LEU A 381 -20.21 5.01 -19.36
C LEU A 381 -19.25 3.88 -18.91
N CYS A 382 -18.48 4.08 -17.84
CA CYS A 382 -17.61 3.04 -17.30
C CYS A 382 -18.39 2.00 -16.47
N VAL A 383 -19.45 2.42 -15.76
CA VAL A 383 -20.29 1.50 -14.96
C VAL A 383 -21.27 0.69 -15.82
N ILE A 384 -21.71 1.23 -16.96
CA ILE A 384 -22.64 0.51 -17.87
C ILE A 384 -21.88 -0.34 -18.91
N GLY A 385 -20.63 0.01 -19.25
CA GLY A 385 -19.84 -0.69 -20.28
C GLY A 385 -19.22 -2.03 -19.86
N VAL A 386 -19.20 -2.39 -18.58
CA VAL A 386 -18.60 -3.64 -18.07
C VAL A 386 -19.66 -4.74 -17.85
N GLY A 387 -20.96 -4.43 -18.02
CA GLY A 387 -22.08 -5.33 -17.74
C GLY A 387 -22.65 -6.12 -18.92
N THR A 388 -22.22 -5.89 -20.17
CA THR A 388 -22.77 -6.59 -21.35
C THR A 388 -21.68 -7.27 -22.15
N GLY A 389 -21.07 -8.28 -21.53
CA GLY A 389 -20.12 -9.19 -22.17
C GLY A 389 -20.51 -10.67 -22.08
N LEU A 390 -21.78 -10.96 -21.74
CA LEU A 390 -22.34 -12.32 -21.71
C LEU A 390 -23.81 -12.26 -22.14
N PHE A 391 -24.21 -13.25 -22.95
CA PHE A 391 -25.46 -13.37 -23.72
C PHE A 391 -25.46 -12.71 -25.10
N GLY A 392 -25.09 -13.54 -26.08
CA GLY A 392 -25.72 -13.48 -27.39
C GLY A 392 -27.21 -13.80 -27.29
N ASP A 393 -27.90 -13.38 -28.34
CA ASP A 393 -29.32 -13.55 -28.64
C ASP A 393 -30.34 -12.52 -28.12
N ARG A 394 -31.17 -12.14 -29.10
CA ARG A 394 -32.21 -11.11 -29.12
C ARG A 394 -33.20 -11.31 -27.98
N HIS A 395 -33.32 -10.37 -27.04
CA HIS A 395 -34.60 -9.90 -26.50
C HIS A 395 -34.42 -8.53 -25.82
N ARG A 396 -35.35 -7.59 -26.09
CA ARG A 396 -35.38 -6.23 -25.53
C ARG A 396 -35.49 -6.26 -24.00
N VAL A 397 -34.56 -5.64 -23.29
CA VAL A 397 -34.67 -5.37 -21.85
C VAL A 397 -35.45 -4.06 -21.65
N THR A 398 -36.74 -4.18 -21.35
CA THR A 398 -37.66 -3.06 -21.12
C THR A 398 -37.81 -2.73 -19.64
N HIS A 399 -36.74 -2.41 -18.88
CA HIS A 399 -36.90 -2.01 -17.46
C HIS A 399 -35.91 -0.93 -16.94
N ILE A 400 -35.37 -0.08 -17.82
CA ILE A 400 -34.56 1.09 -17.43
C ILE A 400 -35.39 2.21 -16.74
N PRO A 401 -36.69 2.44 -17.04
CA PRO A 401 -37.46 3.51 -16.38
C PRO A 401 -37.77 3.28 -14.89
N GLN A 402 -37.73 2.02 -14.41
CA GLN A 402 -38.10 1.70 -13.02
C GLN A 402 -36.97 1.96 -12.01
N LEU A 403 -35.69 1.85 -12.43
CA LEU A 403 -34.55 2.18 -11.57
C LEU A 403 -34.44 3.69 -11.30
N ILE A 404 -34.85 4.52 -12.26
CA ILE A 404 -34.87 5.98 -12.13
C ILE A 404 -35.98 6.44 -11.17
N ALA A 405 -37.10 5.72 -11.08
CA ALA A 405 -38.21 6.04 -10.18
C ALA A 405 -37.93 5.72 -8.70
N LEU A 406 -37.10 4.71 -8.42
CA LEU A 406 -36.69 4.36 -7.05
C LEU A 406 -35.68 5.37 -6.44
N LEU A 407 -34.93 6.06 -7.29
CA LEU A 407 -33.97 7.08 -6.84
C LEU A 407 -34.61 8.48 -6.68
N SER A 408 -35.72 8.77 -7.35
CA SER A 408 -36.44 10.04 -7.20
C SER A 408 -37.41 10.07 -6.02
N THR A 409 -37.87 8.92 -5.54
CA THR A 409 -38.83 8.82 -4.42
C THR A 409 -38.19 8.96 -3.04
N SER A 410 -36.88 8.72 -2.90
CA SER A 410 -36.17 8.89 -1.62
C SER A 410 -35.83 10.36 -1.29
N TRP A 411 -36.04 11.29 -2.23
CA TRP A 411 -35.73 12.72 -2.06
C TRP A 411 -36.94 13.59 -1.66
N ASN A 412 -38.18 13.10 -1.83
CA ASN A 412 -39.40 13.88 -1.55
C ASN A 412 -39.96 13.74 -0.12
N HIS A 413 -39.27 13.06 0.80
CA HIS A 413 -39.75 12.87 2.18
C HIS A 413 -38.90 13.48 3.30
N ARG A 414 -37.97 14.39 2.99
CA ARG A 414 -37.30 15.24 4.01
C ARG A 414 -37.21 16.69 3.55
N GLY A 415 -38.33 17.40 3.60
CA GLY A 415 -38.35 18.83 3.29
C GLY A 415 -39.73 19.46 3.35
N SER A 416 -40.35 19.54 4.53
CA SER A 416 -41.48 20.44 4.79
C SER A 416 -41.77 20.52 6.30
N LYS A 417 -41.25 21.57 6.95
CA LYS A 417 -41.89 22.25 8.09
C LYS A 417 -41.41 23.70 8.11
N SER A 418 -42.14 24.56 7.43
CA SER A 418 -42.11 26.01 7.59
C SER A 418 -43.27 26.43 8.50
N GLN A 419 -42.98 27.11 9.59
CA GLN A 419 -43.92 27.97 10.29
C GLN A 419 -43.20 29.25 10.71
N MET A 420 -43.53 30.35 10.04
CA MET A 420 -43.37 31.71 10.55
C MET A 420 -44.70 32.41 10.30
N ILE A 421 -45.39 32.73 11.39
CA ILE A 421 -46.55 33.62 11.42
C ILE A 421 -46.05 34.90 12.07
N LEU A 422 -46.24 36.05 11.43
CA LEU A 422 -46.35 37.34 12.13
C LEU A 422 -47.42 38.22 11.45
N PRO A 423 -48.07 39.12 12.21
CA PRO A 423 -49.43 39.58 11.93
C PRO A 423 -49.52 40.99 11.32
N ALA A 424 -50.69 41.23 10.70
CA ALA A 424 -51.33 42.47 10.26
C ALA A 424 -50.51 43.48 9.43
#